data_AF-A0AB35FY21-F1
#
_entry.id   AF-A0AB35FY21-F1
#
_cell.length_a   1.000
_cell.length_b   1.000
_cell.length_c   1.000
_cell.angle_alpha   90.00
_cell.angle_beta   90.00
_cell.angle_gamma   90.00
#
_symmetry.space_group_name_H-M   'P 1'
#
loop_
_entity.id
_entity.type
_entity.pdbx_description
1 polymer ?
#
loop_
_entity_poly.entity_id
_entity_poly.type
_entity_poly.pdbx_seq_one_letter_code
_entity_poly.pdbx_strand_id
1 'polypeptide(L)'
;MIMLKNSSAAFTLLESLIAVIITGLVFMTIQFSLSLLKPQVQTPLDITLRAVTHQIEVQKYILVSAHTDHVILKNNEEKLMKLTVYKNRLQISAVGAGQIIMAQNISQLTIFDRTTYLELEVVNCQGQKASGLLYLKKGENHD
;
A
#
# COMPACT_ATOMS: atom_id res chain seq x y z
N MET A 1 69.87 23.65 30.29
CA MET A 1 68.56 24.27 30.58
C MET A 1 67.69 24.13 29.34
N ILE A 2 66.88 23.07 29.27
CA ILE A 2 65.95 22.83 28.16
C ILE A 2 64.56 22.92 28.78
N MET A 3 63.87 24.03 28.53
CA MET A 3 62.45 24.18 28.84
C MET A 3 61.67 23.35 27.84
N LEU A 4 61.16 22.19 28.26
CA LEU A 4 60.15 21.44 27.52
C LEU A 4 58.83 22.22 27.59
N LYS A 5 58.52 22.94 26.52
CA LYS A 5 57.21 23.54 26.27
C LYS A 5 56.24 22.42 25.89
N ASN A 6 55.66 21.77 26.90
CA ASN A 6 54.58 20.81 26.72
C ASN A 6 53.26 21.57 26.53
N SER A 7 53.01 22.08 25.33
CA SER A 7 51.69 22.61 24.94
C SER A 7 50.78 21.45 24.54
N SER A 8 50.45 20.58 25.49
CA SER A 8 49.32 19.66 25.34
C SER A 8 48.08 20.40 25.78
N ALA A 9 47.23 20.80 24.84
CA ALA A 9 45.91 21.33 25.15
C ALA A 9 45.09 20.20 25.81
N ALA A 10 45.10 20.17 27.14
CA ALA A 10 44.31 19.23 27.90
C ALA A 10 42.85 19.62 27.77
N PHE A 11 42.03 18.67 27.31
CA PHE A 11 40.59 18.85 27.17
C PHE A 11 40.01 19.18 28.55
N THR A 12 39.36 20.34 28.66
CA THR A 12 38.78 20.78 29.93
C THR A 12 37.54 19.95 30.25
N LEU A 13 37.22 19.79 31.55
CA LEU A 13 36.04 19.04 31.99
C LEU A 13 34.74 19.61 31.39
N LEU A 14 34.71 20.93 31.17
CA LEU A 14 33.61 21.62 30.50
C LEU A 14 33.49 21.24 29.02
N GLU A 15 34.60 21.18 28.28
CA GLU A 15 34.61 20.72 26.88
C GLU A 15 34.14 19.25 26.78
N SER A 16 34.52 18.39 27.74
CA SER A 16 34.00 17.01 27.83
C SER A 16 32.49 16.97 27.99
N LEU A 17 31.94 17.80 28.86
CA LEU A 17 30.49 17.86 29.09
C LEU A 17 29.75 18.32 27.83
N ILE A 18 30.27 19.36 27.17
CA ILE A 18 29.71 19.88 25.91
C ILE A 18 29.76 18.80 24.81
N ALA A 19 30.89 18.10 24.67
CA ALA A 19 31.04 17.03 23.70
C ALA A 19 30.04 15.87 23.93
N VAL A 20 29.78 15.50 25.19
CA VAL A 20 28.79 14.47 25.52
C VAL A 20 27.37 14.91 25.15
N ILE A 21 27.01 16.17 25.43
CA ILE A 21 25.69 16.72 25.08
C ILE A 21 25.50 16.71 23.55
N ILE A 22 26.50 17.19 22.81
CA ILE A 22 26.45 17.23 21.33
C ILE A 22 26.35 15.80 20.78
N THR A 23 27.14 14.87 21.31
CA THR A 23 27.10 13.46 20.87
C THR A 23 25.74 12.83 21.12
N GLY A 24 25.13 13.10 22.29
CA GLY A 24 23.78 12.62 22.62
C GLY A 24 22.70 13.17 21.67
N LEU A 25 22.79 14.45 21.32
CA LEU A 25 21.88 15.07 20.35
C LEU A 25 22.02 14.44 18.97
N VAL A 26 23.26 14.23 18.49
CA VAL A 26 23.54 13.57 17.21
C VAL A 26 22.95 12.15 17.19
N PHE A 27 23.14 11.37 18.25
CA PHE A 27 22.59 10.02 18.35
C PHE A 27 21.05 10.00 18.31
N MET A 28 20.37 10.96 18.97
CA MET A 28 18.92 11.08 18.87
C MET A 28 18.47 11.40 17.44
N THR A 29 19.17 12.31 16.75
CA THR A 29 18.85 12.65 15.35
C THR A 29 19.03 11.45 14.42
N ILE A 30 20.07 10.65 14.63
CA ILE A 30 20.32 9.43 13.86
C ILE A 30 19.22 8.39 14.12
N GLN A 31 18.84 8.15 15.39
CA GLN A 31 17.76 7.20 15.72
C GLN A 31 16.42 7.61 15.10
N PHE A 32 16.11 8.91 15.10
CA PHE A 32 14.92 9.41 14.45
C PHE A 32 14.97 9.20 12.92
N SER A 33 16.12 9.49 12.31
CA SER A 33 16.33 9.34 10.86
C SER A 33 16.34 7.88 10.40
N LEU A 34 16.86 6.96 11.21
CA LEU A 34 16.83 5.51 10.97
C LEU A 34 15.40 4.97 10.87
N SER A 35 14.48 5.50 11.66
CA SER A 35 13.08 5.07 11.61
C SER A 35 12.38 5.50 10.32
N LEU A 36 12.83 6.58 9.68
CA LEU A 36 12.36 7.05 8.38
C LEU A 36 12.95 6.23 7.20
N LEU A 37 14.05 5.52 7.43
CA LEU A 37 14.72 4.66 6.46
C LEU A 37 14.15 3.23 6.42
N LYS A 38 13.08 2.94 7.18
CA LYS A 38 12.44 1.61 7.13
C LYS A 38 12.12 1.29 5.66
N PRO A 39 12.72 0.23 5.09
CA PRO A 39 12.43 -0.14 3.72
C PRO A 39 10.94 -0.39 3.63
N GLN A 40 10.28 0.29 2.69
CA GLN A 40 8.91 -0.01 2.33
C GLN A 40 8.93 -1.43 1.76
N VAL A 41 8.72 -2.42 2.63
CA VAL A 41 8.61 -3.81 2.24
C VAL A 41 7.41 -3.87 1.31
N GLN A 42 7.66 -3.97 0.01
CA GLN A 42 6.62 -4.17 -0.97
C GLN A 42 5.95 -5.49 -0.63
N THR A 43 4.69 -5.41 -0.22
CA THR A 43 3.88 -6.59 0.02
C THR A 43 3.79 -7.37 -1.29
N PRO A 44 4.02 -8.69 -1.25
CA PRO A 44 3.84 -9.55 -2.40
C PRO A 44 2.46 -9.34 -3.04
N LEU A 45 2.41 -9.27 -4.37
CA LEU A 45 1.22 -8.94 -5.14
C LEU A 45 0.06 -9.92 -4.87
N ASP A 46 0.37 -11.18 -4.63
CA ASP A 46 -0.59 -12.23 -4.27
C ASP A 46 -1.28 -11.95 -2.92
N ILE A 47 -0.53 -11.50 -1.91
CA ILE A 47 -1.07 -11.13 -0.60
C ILE A 47 -1.95 -9.89 -0.74
N THR A 48 -1.51 -8.91 -1.51
CA THR A 48 -2.30 -7.70 -1.79
C THR A 48 -3.61 -8.07 -2.49
N LEU A 49 -3.57 -8.88 -3.54
CA LEU A 49 -4.77 -9.28 -4.27
C LEU A 49 -5.73 -10.06 -3.38
N ARG A 50 -5.21 -10.96 -2.53
CA ARG A 50 -6.02 -11.73 -1.57
C ARG A 50 -6.70 -10.84 -0.54
N ALA A 51 -6.02 -9.79 -0.07
CA ALA A 51 -6.63 -8.81 0.83
C ALA A 51 -7.74 -8.03 0.12
N VAL A 52 -7.55 -7.67 -1.16
CA VAL A 52 -8.56 -6.98 -1.97
C VAL A 52 -9.79 -7.87 -2.18
N THR A 53 -9.63 -9.13 -2.61
CA THR A 53 -10.77 -10.04 -2.82
C THR A 53 -11.55 -10.24 -1.53
N HIS A 54 -10.85 -10.50 -0.42
CA HIS A 54 -11.47 -10.66 0.90
C HIS A 54 -12.23 -9.39 1.33
N GLN A 55 -11.67 -8.20 1.13
CA GLN A 55 -12.33 -6.94 1.47
C GLN A 55 -13.62 -6.75 0.67
N ILE A 56 -13.61 -7.09 -0.62
CA ILE A 56 -14.80 -7.01 -1.48
C ILE A 56 -15.87 -8.01 -1.01
N GLU A 57 -15.48 -9.24 -0.66
CA GLU A 57 -16.39 -10.27 -0.16
C GLU A 57 -17.04 -9.88 1.18
N VAL A 58 -16.25 -9.34 2.12
CA VAL A 58 -16.75 -8.88 3.43
C VAL A 58 -17.75 -7.72 3.29
N GLN A 59 -17.56 -6.85 2.29
CA GLN A 59 -18.48 -5.74 2.03
C GLN A 59 -19.80 -6.20 1.37
N LYS A 60 -19.94 -7.49 1.03
CA LYS A 60 -21.15 -8.13 0.51
C LYS A 60 -21.72 -7.42 -0.72
N TYR A 61 -20.84 -6.95 -1.60
CA TYR A 61 -21.28 -6.39 -2.88
C TYR A 61 -22.07 -7.42 -3.69
N ILE A 62 -23.00 -6.92 -4.50
CA ILE A 62 -23.75 -7.72 -5.46
C ILE A 62 -23.15 -7.47 -6.85
N LEU A 63 -22.83 -8.53 -7.58
CA LEU A 63 -22.34 -8.45 -8.94
C LEU A 63 -23.49 -8.05 -9.87
N VAL A 64 -23.35 -6.94 -10.57
CA VAL A 64 -24.31 -6.47 -11.59
C VAL A 64 -23.84 -6.91 -12.98
N SER A 65 -22.59 -6.61 -13.33
CA SER A 65 -22.01 -7.05 -14.59
C SER A 65 -20.50 -7.16 -14.51
N ALA A 66 -19.93 -8.08 -15.29
CA ALA A 66 -18.50 -8.28 -15.41
C ALA A 66 -18.06 -7.98 -16.85
N HIS A 67 -17.05 -7.13 -16.99
CA HIS A 67 -16.36 -6.86 -18.25
C HIS A 67 -14.90 -7.26 -18.09
N THR A 68 -14.17 -7.37 -19.20
CA THR A 68 -12.78 -7.84 -19.17
C THR A 68 -11.85 -6.95 -18.34
N ASP A 69 -12.09 -5.64 -18.29
CA ASP A 69 -11.22 -4.64 -17.65
C ASP A 69 -11.84 -4.01 -16.37
N HIS A 70 -13.12 -4.27 -16.11
CA HIS A 70 -13.82 -3.72 -14.96
C HIS A 70 -15.04 -4.55 -14.55
N VAL A 71 -15.42 -4.45 -13.27
CA VAL A 71 -16.63 -5.05 -12.72
C VAL A 71 -17.57 -3.97 -12.21
N ILE A 72 -18.86 -4.09 -12.52
CA ILE A 72 -19.91 -3.26 -11.94
C ILE A 72 -20.53 -4.02 -10.77
N LEU A 73 -20.50 -3.39 -9.62
CA LEU A 73 -20.95 -3.88 -8.33
C LEU A 73 -22.06 -2.98 -7.80
N LYS A 74 -22.98 -3.54 -7.02
CA LYS A 74 -24.00 -2.80 -6.26
C LYS A 74 -23.69 -2.96 -4.77
N ASN A 75 -23.61 -1.85 -4.05
CA ASN A 75 -23.39 -1.88 -2.59
C ASN A 75 -24.72 -2.09 -1.82
N ASN A 76 -24.65 -2.18 -0.49
CA ASN A 76 -25.83 -2.33 0.37
C ASN A 76 -26.80 -1.13 0.32
N GLU A 77 -26.34 0.04 -0.13
CA GLU A 77 -27.16 1.25 -0.32
C GLU A 77 -27.72 1.36 -1.75
N GLU A 78 -27.66 0.28 -2.51
CA GLU A 78 -28.09 0.21 -3.91
C GLU A 78 -27.32 1.09 -4.90
N LYS A 79 -26.19 1.67 -4.48
CA LYS A 79 -25.33 2.48 -5.35
C LYS A 79 -24.47 1.61 -6.24
N LEU A 80 -24.38 2.01 -7.51
CA LEU A 80 -23.49 1.40 -8.48
C LEU A 80 -22.04 1.82 -8.24
N MET A 81 -21.18 0.81 -8.24
CA MET A 81 -19.76 0.86 -7.94
C MET A 81 -19.00 0.21 -9.09
N LYS A 82 -17.88 0.78 -9.50
CA LYS A 82 -17.03 0.24 -10.56
C LYS A 82 -15.67 -0.15 -9.98
N LEU A 83 -15.35 -1.45 -9.99
CA LEU A 83 -14.00 -1.95 -9.74
C LEU A 83 -13.19 -1.84 -11.03
N THR A 84 -12.12 -1.05 -11.02
CA THR A 84 -11.29 -0.82 -12.21
C THR A 84 -9.89 -0.38 -11.81
N VAL A 85 -8.97 -0.37 -12.77
CA VAL A 85 -7.64 0.21 -12.62
C VAL A 85 -7.64 1.63 -13.16
N TYR A 86 -7.27 2.59 -12.32
CA TYR A 86 -7.13 4.00 -12.71
C TYR A 86 -5.86 4.59 -12.10
N LYS A 87 -5.03 5.25 -12.92
CA LYS A 87 -3.75 5.86 -12.51
C LYS A 87 -2.87 4.91 -11.67
N ASN A 88 -2.68 3.69 -12.18
CA ASN A 88 -1.90 2.62 -11.56
C ASN A 88 -2.41 2.15 -10.19
N ARG A 89 -3.72 2.28 -9.95
CA ARG A 89 -4.38 1.87 -8.71
C ARG A 89 -5.58 1.03 -9.02
N LEU A 90 -5.70 -0.11 -8.36
CA LEU A 90 -6.95 -0.85 -8.32
C LEU A 90 -7.88 -0.15 -7.34
N GLN A 91 -9.02 0.31 -7.84
CA GLN A 91 -9.97 1.09 -7.04
C GLN A 91 -11.42 0.69 -7.31
N ILE A 92 -12.26 0.89 -6.30
CA ILE A 92 -13.71 0.90 -6.45
C ILE A 92 -14.16 2.36 -6.48
N SER A 93 -14.87 2.76 -7.52
CA SER A 93 -15.39 4.11 -7.68
C SER A 93 -16.90 4.09 -7.73
N ALA A 94 -17.53 4.92 -6.91
CA ALA A 94 -18.96 5.13 -6.93
C ALA A 94 -19.30 6.34 -7.80
N VAL A 95 -20.43 6.31 -8.51
CA VAL A 95 -20.97 7.53 -9.10
C VAL A 95 -21.42 8.45 -7.96
N GLY A 96 -20.70 9.56 -7.75
CA GLY A 96 -21.05 10.59 -6.76
C GLY A 96 -20.68 10.34 -5.29
N ALA A 97 -20.07 9.20 -4.94
CA ALA A 97 -19.75 8.84 -3.54
C ALA A 97 -18.25 8.56 -3.26
N GLY A 98 -17.37 9.00 -4.16
CA GLY A 98 -15.91 8.93 -3.96
C GLY A 98 -15.27 7.64 -4.49
N GLN A 99 -14.00 7.45 -4.15
CA GLN A 99 -13.18 6.32 -4.59
C GLN A 99 -12.51 5.64 -3.39
N ILE A 100 -12.49 4.31 -3.41
CA ILE A 100 -11.79 3.47 -2.45
C ILE A 100 -10.61 2.84 -3.18
N ILE A 101 -9.39 3.19 -2.76
CA ILE A 101 -8.16 2.61 -3.30
C ILE A 101 -7.92 1.28 -2.60
N MET A 102 -7.96 0.19 -3.37
CA MET A 102 -7.81 -1.17 -2.86
C MET A 102 -6.35 -1.63 -2.92
N ALA A 103 -5.66 -1.33 -4.02
CA ALA A 103 -4.25 -1.63 -4.18
C ALA A 103 -3.53 -0.55 -5.01
N GLN A 104 -2.27 -0.31 -4.69
CA GLN A 104 -1.39 0.58 -5.45
C GLN A 104 -0.45 -0.24 -6.35
N ASN A 105 0.19 0.44 -7.31
CA ASN A 105 1.13 -0.16 -8.26
C ASN A 105 0.52 -1.25 -9.15
N ILE A 106 -0.79 -1.16 -9.45
CA ILE A 106 -1.48 -2.09 -10.35
C ILE A 106 -1.62 -1.41 -11.72
N SER A 107 -1.00 -1.98 -12.75
CA SER A 107 -1.04 -1.46 -14.11
C SER A 107 -2.25 -1.96 -14.90
N GLN A 108 -2.69 -3.19 -14.63
CA GLN A 108 -3.78 -3.84 -15.37
C GLN A 108 -4.62 -4.74 -14.47
N LEU A 109 -5.93 -4.78 -14.77
CA LEU A 109 -6.88 -5.75 -14.25
C LEU A 109 -7.51 -6.47 -15.44
N THR A 110 -7.56 -7.79 -15.36
CA THR A 110 -8.27 -8.67 -16.30
C THR A 110 -9.25 -9.52 -15.50
N ILE A 111 -10.49 -9.58 -15.95
CA ILE A 111 -11.54 -10.37 -15.30
C ILE A 111 -11.98 -11.47 -16.25
N PHE A 112 -12.01 -12.69 -15.73
CA PHE A 112 -12.62 -13.84 -16.39
C PHE A 112 -13.91 -14.19 -15.65
N ASP A 113 -15.04 -13.97 -16.31
CA ASP A 113 -16.34 -14.36 -15.78
C ASP A 113 -16.49 -15.89 -15.88
N ARG A 114 -16.57 -16.55 -14.73
CA ARG A 114 -16.87 -17.98 -14.62
C ARG A 114 -18.28 -18.14 -14.08
N THR A 115 -18.89 -19.30 -14.35
CA THR A 115 -20.29 -19.55 -14.01
C THR A 115 -20.63 -19.27 -12.53
N THR A 116 -19.70 -19.55 -11.61
CA THR A 116 -19.91 -19.47 -10.16
C THR A 116 -19.02 -18.45 -9.43
N TYR A 117 -18.00 -17.90 -10.08
CA TYR A 117 -17.06 -16.95 -9.47
C TYR A 117 -16.42 -16.04 -10.54
N LEU A 118 -15.83 -14.94 -10.11
CA LEU A 118 -14.98 -14.12 -10.97
C LEU A 118 -13.52 -14.45 -10.68
N GLU A 119 -12.73 -14.65 -11.73
CA GLU A 119 -11.28 -14.76 -11.63
C GLU A 119 -10.68 -13.40 -11.99
N LEU A 120 -10.00 -12.79 -11.03
CA LEU A 120 -9.32 -11.51 -11.19
C LEU A 120 -7.82 -11.78 -11.41
N GLU A 121 -7.30 -11.42 -12.57
CA GLU A 121 -5.87 -11.34 -12.82
C GLU A 121 -5.44 -9.87 -12.76
N VAL A 122 -4.45 -9.56 -11.92
CA VAL A 122 -3.84 -8.23 -11.85
C VAL A 122 -2.37 -8.30 -12.26
N VAL A 123 -1.93 -7.26 -12.95
CA VAL A 123 -0.52 -7.05 -13.28
C VAL A 123 -0.05 -5.80 -12.55
N ASN A 124 1.11 -5.88 -11.89
CA ASN A 124 1.70 -4.72 -11.25
C ASN A 124 2.57 -3.89 -12.21
N CYS A 125 2.99 -2.70 -11.78
CA CYS A 125 3.88 -1.83 -12.57
C CYS A 125 5.25 -2.45 -12.87
N GLN A 126 5.63 -3.53 -12.18
CA GLN A 126 6.89 -4.26 -12.36
C GLN A 126 6.71 -5.48 -13.29
N GLY A 127 5.51 -5.70 -13.84
CA GLY A 127 5.19 -6.82 -14.73
C GLY A 127 4.90 -8.15 -14.02
N GLN A 128 4.86 -8.19 -12.69
CA GLN A 128 4.44 -9.36 -11.94
C GLN A 128 2.93 -9.55 -12.07
N LYS A 129 2.51 -10.81 -12.15
CA LYS A 129 1.10 -11.19 -12.27
C LYS A 129 0.64 -11.93 -11.02
N ALA A 130 -0.58 -11.68 -10.61
CA ALA A 130 -1.26 -12.47 -9.59
C ALA A 130 -2.72 -12.70 -9.99
N SER A 131 -3.24 -13.87 -9.65
CA SER A 131 -4.63 -14.27 -9.90
C SER A 131 -5.33 -14.55 -8.57
N GLY A 132 -6.57 -14.12 -8.45
CA GLY A 132 -7.39 -14.28 -7.26
C GLY A 132 -8.83 -14.62 -7.64
N LEU A 133 -9.46 -15.44 -6.82
CA LEU A 133 -10.87 -15.77 -6.98
C LEU A 133 -11.71 -14.80 -6.16
N LEU A 134 -12.83 -14.36 -6.74
CA LEU A 134 -13.77 -13.47 -6.11
C LEU A 134 -15.17 -14.09 -6.17
N TYR A 135 -15.73 -14.36 -4.99
CA TYR A 135 -17.06 -14.95 -4.85
C TYR A 135 -18.09 -13.87 -4.51
N LEU A 136 -18.95 -13.55 -5.47
CA LEU A 136 -20.02 -12.57 -5.30
C LEU A 136 -21.38 -13.17 -5.61
N LYS A 137 -22.41 -12.68 -4.90
CA LYS A 137 -23.79 -12.95 -5.29
C LYS A 137 -24.10 -12.23 -6.59
N LYS A 138 -24.66 -12.96 -7.56
CA LYS A 138 -25.19 -12.36 -8.79
C LYS A 138 -26.48 -11.61 -8.44
N GLY A 139 -26.57 -10.35 -8.85
CA GLY A 139 -27.83 -9.60 -8.78
C GLY A 139 -28.84 -10.23 -9.72
N GLU A 140 -30.11 -10.26 -9.33
CA GLU A 140 -31.17 -10.63 -10.25
C GLU A 140 -31.22 -9.58 -11.36
N ASN A 141 -30.90 -9.99 -12.60
CA ASN A 141 -31.30 -9.22 -13.77
C ASN A 141 -32.82 -9.26 -13.82
N HIS A 142 -33.47 -8.16 -13.44
CA HIS A 142 -34.79 -7.89 -13.99
C HIS A 142 -34.55 -7.39 -15.43
N ASP A 143 -34.52 -8.35 -16.35
CA ASP A 143 -34.86 -8.10 -17.75
C ASP A 143 -36.35 -7.73 -17.86
#